data_AF-A0A366GFC2-F1
#
_entry.id   AF-A0A366GFC2-F1
#
_cell.length_a   1.000
_cell.length_b   1.000
_cell.length_c   1.000
_cell.angle_alpha   90.00
_cell.angle_beta   90.00
_cell.angle_gamma   90.00
#
_symmetry.space_group_name_H-M   'P 1'
#
loop_
_entity.id
_entity.type
_entity.pdbx_description
1 polymer ?
#
loop_
_entity_poly.entity_id
_entity_poly.type
_entity_poly.pdbx_seq_one_letter_code
_entity_poly.pdbx_strand_id
1 'polypeptide(L)'
;MKIFKGILVSSIALTAFNGVGGLLPSEKSEVAYAASYDYSNKQLNSIVHKQVTKQLILKFKNEANLPYQDGIEKFIKEEKQDPELIGILAEYQNVTINRLFSSLNPKEIKNLGKEIKDSDHISSNLLNYYIVETQGDIDVQALLVQFEKSSLVETAYLQEEEAPSEECLSNLSF
;
A
#
# COMPACT_ATOMS: atom_id res chain seq x y z
N MET A 1 -7.15 65.64 -4.36
CA MET A 1 -6.82 65.35 -5.77
C MET A 1 -7.06 63.86 -5.99
N LYS A 2 -7.95 63.49 -6.93
CA LYS A 2 -8.29 62.11 -7.31
C LYS A 2 -7.19 61.54 -8.20
N ILE A 3 -6.76 60.29 -8.01
CA ILE A 3 -6.12 59.48 -9.06
C ILE A 3 -6.49 58.00 -8.93
N PHE A 4 -6.57 57.36 -10.09
CA PHE A 4 -7.37 56.20 -10.52
C PHE A 4 -6.81 54.85 -10.05
N LYS A 5 -7.65 53.90 -9.61
CA LYS A 5 -8.21 52.76 -10.40
C LYS A 5 -7.18 51.98 -11.22
N GLY A 6 -6.99 50.71 -10.84
CA GLY A 6 -6.39 49.67 -11.68
C GLY A 6 -6.37 48.33 -10.96
N ILE A 7 -7.41 47.51 -11.12
CA ILE A 7 -7.35 46.09 -10.78
C ILE A 7 -6.90 45.38 -12.06
N LEU A 8 -5.68 44.83 -12.05
CA LEU A 8 -5.19 43.96 -13.12
C LEU A 8 -5.89 42.61 -12.98
N VAL A 9 -6.83 42.32 -13.88
CA VAL A 9 -7.40 40.99 -14.03
C VAL A 9 -6.48 40.21 -14.97
N SER A 10 -5.65 39.33 -14.42
CA SER A 10 -4.83 38.39 -15.16
C SER A 10 -5.69 37.19 -15.57
N SER A 11 -6.11 37.15 -16.83
CA SER A 11 -6.75 35.98 -17.42
C SER A 11 -5.69 34.92 -17.75
N ILE A 12 -5.82 33.72 -17.18
CA ILE A 12 -5.02 32.56 -17.57
C ILE A 12 -5.82 31.80 -18.63
N ALA A 13 -5.29 31.66 -19.83
CA ALA A 13 -5.89 30.81 -20.85
C ALA A 13 -5.56 29.35 -20.53
N LEU A 14 -6.58 28.55 -20.17
CA LEU A 14 -6.44 27.08 -20.13
C LEU A 14 -6.56 26.55 -21.56
N THR A 15 -5.44 26.11 -22.14
CA THR A 15 -5.46 25.30 -23.37
C THR A 15 -5.73 23.85 -22.98
N ALA A 16 -6.86 23.30 -23.43
CA ALA A 16 -7.13 21.87 -23.33
C ALA A 16 -6.15 21.09 -24.22
N PHE A 17 -5.37 20.21 -23.60
CA PHE A 17 -4.44 19.32 -24.29
C PHE A 17 -5.25 18.16 -24.89
N ASN A 18 -5.78 18.34 -26.10
CA ASN A 18 -6.28 17.23 -26.89
C ASN A 18 -5.07 16.49 -27.46
N GLY A 19 -4.69 15.39 -26.83
CA GLY A 19 -3.61 14.52 -27.29
C GLY A 19 -3.93 13.94 -28.66
N VAL A 20 -3.31 14.49 -29.70
CA VAL A 20 -3.10 13.82 -30.99
C VAL A 20 -1.65 14.08 -31.36
N GLY A 21 -0.81 13.07 -31.11
CA GLY A 21 0.61 13.11 -31.39
C GLY A 21 0.91 13.00 -32.87
N GLY A 22 1.69 13.96 -33.38
CA GLY A 22 2.37 13.85 -34.67
C GLY A 22 2.59 15.20 -35.34
N LEU A 23 3.83 15.71 -35.26
CA LEU A 23 4.67 16.18 -36.38
C LEU A 23 5.95 16.88 -35.85
N LEU A 24 7.06 16.17 -36.03
CA LEU A 24 8.53 16.37 -35.94
C LEU A 24 9.11 17.81 -36.11
N PRO A 25 10.45 18.08 -35.94
CA PRO A 25 11.60 17.21 -35.61
C PRO A 25 12.60 17.76 -34.54
N SER A 26 13.41 16.83 -34.02
CA SER A 26 14.83 17.00 -33.65
C SER A 26 15.23 18.11 -32.67
N GLU A 27 15.35 17.76 -31.38
CA GLU A 27 16.59 17.99 -30.63
C GLU A 27 16.65 17.01 -29.44
N LYS A 28 17.87 16.55 -29.15
CA LYS A 28 18.20 15.41 -28.27
C LYS A 28 17.48 15.48 -26.91
N SER A 29 16.46 14.63 -26.74
CA SER A 29 15.94 14.24 -25.44
C SER A 29 16.51 12.87 -25.11
N GLU A 30 17.30 12.81 -24.05
CA GLU A 30 17.72 11.55 -23.44
C GLU A 30 16.47 10.93 -22.80
N VAL A 31 15.79 10.08 -23.54
CA VAL A 31 14.58 9.40 -23.09
C VAL A 31 15.02 8.28 -22.15
N ALA A 32 14.76 8.45 -20.86
CA ALA A 32 14.86 7.38 -19.88
C ALA A 32 13.78 6.34 -20.17
N TYR A 33 14.19 5.13 -20.53
CA TYR A 33 13.30 3.99 -20.66
C TYR A 33 13.09 3.40 -19.27
N ALA A 34 11.85 3.40 -18.77
CA ALA A 34 11.49 2.54 -17.66
C ALA A 34 11.48 1.11 -18.20
N ALA A 35 12.48 0.30 -17.83
CA ALA A 35 12.48 -1.12 -18.14
C ALA A 35 11.35 -1.77 -17.33
N SER A 36 10.24 -2.10 -17.98
CA SER A 36 9.21 -2.94 -17.40
C SER A 36 9.79 -4.33 -17.17
N TYR A 37 9.85 -4.76 -15.93
CA TYR A 37 10.15 -6.15 -15.57
C TYR A 37 8.96 -7.00 -16.01
N ASP A 38 9.24 -7.92 -16.92
CA ASP A 38 8.28 -8.90 -17.42
C ASP A 38 8.00 -9.92 -16.31
N TYR A 39 7.00 -9.63 -15.47
CA TYR A 39 6.50 -10.60 -14.48
C TYR A 39 5.71 -11.66 -15.24
N SER A 40 6.37 -12.77 -15.55
CA SER A 40 5.76 -13.94 -16.17
C SER A 40 4.61 -14.46 -15.31
N ASN A 41 3.39 -14.08 -15.68
CA ASN A 41 2.16 -14.58 -15.09
C ASN A 41 2.01 -16.08 -15.38
N LYS A 42 2.06 -16.92 -14.34
CA LYS A 42 1.36 -18.20 -14.35
C LYS A 42 -0.14 -17.90 -14.34
N GLN A 43 -0.72 -17.68 -15.51
CA GLN A 43 -2.16 -17.73 -15.69
C GLN A 43 -2.64 -19.15 -15.39
N LEU A 44 -3.26 -19.34 -14.23
CA LEU A 44 -4.15 -20.46 -13.99
C LEU A 44 -5.56 -19.92 -13.88
N ASN A 45 -6.30 -20.09 -14.97
CA ASN A 45 -7.74 -20.05 -15.13
C ASN A 45 -8.55 -19.88 -13.83
N SER A 46 -9.12 -18.70 -13.61
CA SER A 46 -10.43 -18.59 -12.94
C SER A 46 -11.14 -17.32 -13.38
N ILE A 47 -11.92 -17.45 -14.46
CA ILE A 47 -13.09 -16.59 -14.64
C ILE A 47 -14.12 -17.12 -13.64
N VAL A 48 -14.01 -16.69 -12.39
CA VAL A 48 -14.98 -16.97 -11.32
C VAL A 48 -15.22 -15.63 -10.64
N HIS A 49 -16.50 -15.31 -10.44
CA HIS A 49 -17.03 -14.10 -9.81
C HIS A 49 -15.99 -13.31 -9.00
N LYS A 50 -15.72 -12.07 -9.44
CA LYS A 50 -14.81 -11.11 -8.80
C LYS A 50 -15.34 -10.77 -7.40
N GLN A 51 -15.12 -11.69 -6.46
CA GLN A 51 -15.18 -11.43 -5.04
C GLN A 51 -14.08 -10.42 -4.80
N VAL A 52 -14.46 -9.20 -4.42
CA VAL A 52 -13.51 -8.22 -3.92
C VAL A 52 -12.90 -8.84 -2.67
N THR A 53 -11.70 -9.39 -2.79
CA THR A 53 -10.91 -9.88 -1.68
C THR A 53 -10.54 -8.66 -0.85
N LYS A 54 -11.07 -8.58 0.37
CA LYS A 54 -10.72 -7.53 1.32
C LYS A 54 -9.51 -8.01 2.11
N GLN A 55 -8.43 -7.25 2.05
CA GLN A 55 -7.21 -7.52 2.81
C GLN A 55 -7.28 -6.80 4.15
N LEU A 56 -7.03 -7.52 5.24
CA LEU A 56 -6.97 -6.94 6.57
C LEU A 56 -5.56 -6.39 6.80
N ILE A 57 -5.48 -5.09 7.06
CA ILE A 57 -4.24 -4.39 7.38
C ILE A 57 -4.22 -4.03 8.86
N LEU A 58 -3.08 -4.28 9.50
CA LEU A 58 -2.81 -3.90 10.87
C LEU A 58 -1.71 -2.86 10.91
N LYS A 59 -1.87 -1.86 11.77
CA LYS A 59 -0.81 -0.98 12.21
C LYS A 59 -0.57 -1.25 13.68
N PHE A 60 0.65 -1.64 14.04
CA PHE A 60 1.06 -1.74 15.44
C PHE A 60 1.56 -0.38 15.96
N LYS A 61 1.43 -0.19 17.26
CA LYS A 61 2.00 0.97 17.94
C LYS A 61 3.53 0.92 17.87
N ASN A 62 4.18 2.07 17.84
CA ASN A 62 5.65 2.14 17.82
C ASN A 62 6.28 1.45 19.04
N GLU A 63 5.59 1.50 20.18
CA GLU A 63 6.07 0.92 21.44
C GLU A 63 5.93 -0.61 21.50
N ALA A 64 5.28 -1.23 20.50
CA ALA A 64 5.14 -2.69 20.42
C ALA A 64 6.47 -3.41 20.18
N ASN A 65 7.50 -2.70 19.66
CA ASN A 65 8.84 -3.25 19.43
C ASN A 65 8.86 -4.56 18.62
N LEU A 66 7.93 -4.71 17.67
CA LEU A 66 7.85 -5.87 16.80
C LEU A 66 8.91 -5.81 15.69
N PRO A 67 9.53 -6.94 15.33
CA PRO A 67 10.45 -6.97 14.19
C PRO A 67 9.66 -6.82 12.88
N TYR A 68 10.15 -5.96 11.98
CA TYR A 68 9.57 -5.82 10.65
C TYR A 68 10.04 -6.95 9.71
N GLN A 69 9.39 -8.10 9.84
CA GLN A 69 9.63 -9.33 9.07
C GLN A 69 8.30 -10.03 8.76
N ASP A 70 8.31 -11.02 7.87
CA ASP A 70 7.11 -11.81 7.57
C ASP A 70 6.92 -12.91 8.63
N GLY A 71 5.68 -13.32 8.89
CA GLY A 71 5.36 -14.35 9.87
C GLY A 71 5.54 -13.91 11.33
N ILE A 72 5.21 -12.66 11.68
CA ILE A 72 5.42 -12.14 13.04
C ILE A 72 4.54 -12.79 14.10
N GLU A 73 3.50 -13.53 13.71
CA GLU A 73 2.64 -14.27 14.65
C GLU A 73 3.44 -15.25 15.53
N LYS A 74 4.56 -15.77 15.02
CA LYS A 74 5.47 -16.66 15.76
C LYS A 74 6.18 -15.90 16.87
N PHE A 75 6.71 -14.72 16.55
CA PHE A 75 7.38 -13.85 17.50
C PHE A 75 6.43 -13.38 18.61
N ILE A 76 5.19 -13.00 18.25
CA ILE A 76 4.16 -12.61 19.22
C ILE A 76 3.86 -13.74 20.21
N LYS A 77 3.74 -14.99 19.70
CA LYS A 77 3.50 -16.19 20.53
C LYS A 77 4.68 -16.50 21.46
N GLU A 78 5.91 -16.35 20.98
CA GLU A 78 7.14 -16.66 21.72
C GLU A 78 7.42 -15.63 22.82
N GLU A 79 7.34 -14.34 22.49
CA GLU A 79 7.65 -13.24 23.41
C GLU A 79 6.51 -12.92 24.38
N LYS A 80 5.33 -13.52 24.18
CA LYS A 80 4.14 -13.37 25.04
C LYS A 80 3.75 -11.92 25.33
N GLN A 81 3.89 -11.04 24.34
CA GLN A 81 3.78 -9.60 24.53
C GLN A 81 2.35 -9.11 24.80
N ASP A 82 1.33 -9.80 24.25
CA ASP A 82 -0.07 -9.37 24.34
C ASP A 82 -1.01 -10.61 24.43
N PRO A 83 -1.67 -10.84 25.58
CA PRO A 83 -2.55 -11.99 25.78
C PRO A 83 -3.69 -12.04 24.77
N GLU A 84 -4.23 -10.88 24.39
CA GLU A 84 -5.31 -10.74 23.42
C GLU A 84 -4.86 -11.23 22.03
N LEU A 85 -3.74 -10.75 21.49
CA LEU A 85 -3.17 -11.26 20.24
C LEU A 85 -2.83 -12.74 20.31
N ILE A 86 -2.29 -13.24 21.42
CA ILE A 86 -2.00 -14.67 21.58
C ILE A 86 -3.29 -15.49 21.51
N GLY A 87 -4.36 -15.02 22.15
CA GLY A 87 -5.70 -15.64 22.09
C GLY A 87 -6.24 -15.67 20.66
N ILE A 88 -6.16 -14.56 19.94
CA ILE A 88 -6.56 -14.46 18.53
C ILE A 88 -5.77 -15.46 17.70
N LEU A 89 -4.45 -15.49 17.82
CA LEU A 89 -3.59 -16.36 17.02
C LEU A 89 -3.67 -17.86 17.41
N ALA A 90 -4.30 -18.18 18.54
CA ALA A 90 -4.64 -19.54 18.95
C ALA A 90 -6.00 -19.98 18.39
N GLU A 91 -6.98 -19.06 18.33
CA GLU A 91 -8.28 -19.27 17.70
C GLU A 91 -8.16 -19.39 16.18
N TYR A 92 -7.39 -18.48 15.56
CA TYR A 92 -7.18 -18.41 14.12
C TYR A 92 -5.79 -18.94 13.73
N GLN A 93 -5.60 -20.27 13.80
CA GLN A 93 -4.30 -20.90 13.52
C GLN A 93 -3.82 -20.77 12.06
N ASN A 94 -4.75 -20.45 11.14
CA ASN A 94 -4.48 -20.29 9.71
C ASN A 94 -4.23 -18.83 9.30
N VAL A 95 -3.99 -17.95 10.29
CA VAL A 95 -3.64 -16.56 10.08
C VAL A 95 -2.12 -16.40 10.08
N THR A 96 -1.62 -15.70 9.07
CA THR A 96 -0.23 -15.24 9.01
C THR A 96 -0.18 -13.72 8.94
N ILE A 97 0.78 -13.12 9.61
CA ILE A 97 0.96 -11.66 9.66
C ILE A 97 2.28 -11.32 8.98
N ASN A 98 2.19 -10.70 7.80
CA ASN A 98 3.33 -10.42 6.92
C ASN A 98 3.55 -8.92 6.76
N ARG A 99 4.74 -8.51 6.31
CA ARG A 99 5.03 -7.10 6.04
C ARG A 99 4.11 -6.57 4.96
N LEU A 100 3.55 -5.38 5.17
CA LEU A 100 2.77 -4.72 4.12
C LEU A 100 3.65 -4.29 2.94
N PHE A 101 4.78 -3.64 3.24
CA PHE A 101 5.74 -3.19 2.23
C PHE A 101 6.88 -4.20 2.09
N SER A 102 6.68 -5.22 1.26
CA SER A 102 7.65 -6.30 1.03
C SER A 102 8.57 -6.05 -0.18
N SER A 103 8.18 -5.18 -1.11
CA SER A 103 8.96 -4.83 -2.32
C SER A 103 10.20 -3.97 -2.04
N LEU A 104 10.25 -3.32 -0.88
CA LEU A 104 11.36 -2.46 -0.47
C LEU A 104 12.14 -3.10 0.67
N ASN A 105 13.45 -2.85 0.70
CA ASN A 105 14.26 -3.29 1.83
C ASN A 105 13.88 -2.47 3.08
N PRO A 106 13.70 -3.10 4.27
CA PRO A 106 13.42 -2.36 5.50
C PRO A 106 14.45 -1.24 5.80
N LYS A 107 15.72 -1.43 5.41
CA LYS A 107 16.76 -0.39 5.54
C LYS A 107 16.50 0.82 4.64
N GLU A 108 15.96 0.61 3.45
CA GLU A 108 15.61 1.70 2.52
C GLU A 108 14.44 2.50 3.06
N ILE A 109 13.39 1.82 3.54
CA ILE A 109 12.24 2.46 4.22
C ILE A 109 12.72 3.29 5.42
N LYS A 110 13.67 2.74 6.20
CA LYS A 110 14.27 3.46 7.33
C LYS A 110 15.01 4.74 6.90
N ASN A 111 15.61 4.72 5.72
CA ASN A 111 16.36 5.85 5.20
C ASN A 111 15.47 6.96 4.62
N LEU A 112 14.21 6.67 4.22
CA LEU A 112 13.26 7.68 3.71
C LEU A 112 13.03 8.84 4.70
N GLY A 113 13.08 8.53 6.00
CA GLY A 113 12.93 9.55 7.03
C GLY A 113 14.11 10.50 7.13
N LYS A 114 15.35 10.05 6.86
CA LYS A 114 16.59 10.75 7.26
C LYS A 114 16.76 12.15 6.69
N GLU A 115 16.11 12.47 5.57
CA GLU A 115 16.18 13.78 4.92
C GLU A 115 15.18 14.79 5.52
N ILE A 116 14.26 14.32 6.37
CA ILE A 116 13.21 15.11 6.99
C ILE A 116 13.55 15.28 8.47
N LYS A 117 13.47 16.50 9.02
CA LYS A 117 13.88 16.81 10.41
C LYS A 117 13.08 16.04 11.49
N ASP A 118 11.95 15.43 11.13
CA ASP A 118 11.13 14.54 11.97
C ASP A 118 11.26 13.06 11.53
N SER A 119 12.45 12.67 11.04
CA SER A 119 12.77 11.39 10.39
C SER A 119 12.35 10.14 11.15
N ASP A 120 12.50 10.21 12.48
CA ASP A 120 12.29 9.09 13.38
C ASP A 120 10.81 8.70 13.41
N HIS A 121 9.91 9.66 13.19
CA HIS A 121 8.48 9.40 13.12
C HIS A 121 8.04 8.79 11.79
N ILE A 122 8.58 9.24 10.65
CA ILE A 122 8.09 8.81 9.33
C ILE A 122 8.52 7.37 9.03
N SER A 123 9.78 7.05 9.27
CA SER A 123 10.34 5.72 9.00
C SER A 123 9.82 4.65 9.95
N SER A 124 9.70 4.97 11.25
CA SER A 124 9.10 4.08 12.25
C SER A 124 7.66 3.75 11.89
N ASN A 125 6.90 4.73 11.40
CA ASN A 125 5.48 4.56 11.11
C ASN A 125 5.23 3.56 9.97
N LEU A 126 6.01 3.60 8.87
CA LEU A 126 5.85 2.65 7.75
C LEU A 126 6.23 1.20 8.12
N LEU A 127 7.19 1.03 9.03
CA LEU A 127 7.68 -0.28 9.48
C LEU A 127 6.79 -0.94 10.54
N ASN A 128 5.60 -0.38 10.80
CA ASN A 128 4.62 -0.96 11.71
C ASN A 128 3.37 -1.49 11.00
N TYR A 129 3.33 -1.42 9.67
CA TYR A 129 2.20 -1.89 8.88
C TYR A 129 2.39 -3.34 8.41
N TYR A 130 1.39 -4.16 8.68
CA TYR A 130 1.37 -5.57 8.34
C TYR A 130 0.07 -5.92 7.64
N ILE A 131 0.15 -6.91 6.74
CA ILE A 131 -1.01 -7.54 6.12
C ILE A 131 -1.31 -8.85 6.82
N VAL A 132 -2.60 -9.10 7.06
CA VAL A 132 -3.10 -10.35 7.60
C VAL A 132 -3.60 -11.19 6.45
N GLU A 133 -2.96 -12.34 6.26
CA GLU A 133 -3.35 -13.35 5.30
C GLU A 133 -4.09 -14.48 6.03
N THR A 134 -5.25 -14.83 5.51
CA THR A 134 -6.10 -15.91 6.03
C THR A 134 -6.20 -17.03 5.01
N GLN A 135 -5.97 -18.27 5.44
CA GLN A 135 -6.29 -19.44 4.61
C GLN A 135 -7.66 -20.00 4.97
N GLY A 136 -8.52 -20.19 3.97
CA GLY A 136 -9.87 -20.75 4.12
C GLY A 136 -10.96 -19.69 4.27
N ASP A 137 -12.14 -20.14 4.69
CA ASP A 137 -13.32 -19.30 4.86
C ASP A 137 -13.36 -18.71 6.28
N ILE A 138 -12.49 -17.73 6.52
CA ILE A 138 -12.45 -16.95 7.77
C ILE A 138 -13.23 -15.66 7.56
N ASP A 139 -14.13 -15.33 8.48
CA ASP A 139 -14.80 -14.03 8.51
C ASP A 139 -13.80 -12.93 8.88
N VAL A 140 -13.26 -12.26 7.86
CA VAL A 140 -12.27 -11.20 8.00
C VAL A 140 -12.82 -10.00 8.79
N GLN A 141 -14.13 -9.75 8.78
CA GLN A 141 -14.72 -8.68 9.60
C GLN A 141 -14.74 -9.04 11.07
N ALA A 142 -15.10 -10.27 11.41
CA ALA A 142 -15.00 -10.75 12.79
C ALA A 142 -13.54 -10.70 13.28
N LEU A 143 -12.59 -11.09 12.42
CA LEU A 143 -11.16 -11.06 12.73
C LEU A 143 -10.66 -9.62 12.98
N LEU A 144 -11.08 -8.65 12.18
CA LEU A 144 -10.77 -7.22 12.39
C LEU A 144 -11.20 -6.76 13.80
N VAL A 145 -12.45 -7.05 14.19
CA VAL A 145 -12.99 -6.66 15.49
C VAL A 145 -12.22 -7.30 16.65
N GLN A 146 -11.64 -8.48 16.44
CA GLN A 146 -10.77 -9.09 17.45
C GLN A 146 -9.43 -8.36 17.56
N PHE A 147 -8.78 -8.05 16.44
CA PHE A 147 -7.50 -7.33 16.44
C PHE A 147 -7.58 -5.95 17.08
N GLU A 148 -8.70 -5.23 16.93
CA GLU A 148 -8.93 -3.93 17.57
C GLU A 148 -8.94 -3.97 19.10
N LYS A 149 -9.11 -5.15 19.71
CA LYS A 149 -9.05 -5.31 21.17
C LYS A 149 -7.63 -5.36 21.73
N SER A 150 -6.64 -5.62 20.87
CA SER A 150 -5.25 -5.74 21.29
C SER A 150 -4.70 -4.39 21.75
N SER A 151 -3.92 -4.43 22.83
CA SER A 151 -3.25 -3.24 23.35
C SER A 151 -2.09 -2.78 22.45
N LEU A 152 -1.54 -3.66 21.61
CA LEU A 152 -0.41 -3.38 20.71
C LEU A 152 -0.85 -2.88 19.34
N VAL A 153 -2.09 -3.12 18.95
CA VAL A 153 -2.64 -2.63 17.69
C VAL A 153 -3.00 -1.16 17.86
N GLU A 154 -2.51 -0.31 16.95
CA GLU A 154 -2.88 1.10 16.86
C GLU A 154 -4.17 1.26 16.04
N THR A 155 -4.24 0.57 14.90
CA THR A 155 -5.44 0.53 14.05
C THR A 155 -5.48 -0.76 13.22
N ALA A 156 -6.69 -1.23 12.91
CA ALA A 156 -6.95 -2.31 11.96
C ALA A 156 -7.98 -1.82 10.93
N TYR A 157 -7.83 -2.20 9.66
CA TYR A 157 -8.79 -1.81 8.62
C TYR A 157 -8.80 -2.80 7.45
N LEU A 158 -9.90 -2.79 6.68
CA LEU A 158 -10.02 -3.56 5.46
C LEU A 158 -9.66 -2.69 4.26
N GLN A 159 -8.73 -3.16 3.43
CA GLN A 159 -8.41 -2.60 2.14
C GLN A 159 -9.06 -3.44 1.04
N GLU A 160 -9.75 -2.81 0.10
CA GLU A 160 -10.23 -3.48 -1.09
C GLU A 160 -9.03 -3.79 -1.99
N GLU A 161 -8.90 -5.03 -2.43
CA GLU A 161 -7.90 -5.37 -3.43
C GLU A 161 -8.26 -4.67 -4.74
N GLU A 162 -7.34 -3.83 -5.23
CA GLU A 162 -7.52 -3.17 -6.52
C GLU A 162 -7.65 -4.24 -7.60
N ALA A 163 -8.76 -4.17 -8.33
CA ALA A 163 -8.91 -4.96 -9.52
C ALA A 163 -7.75 -4.68 -10.49
N PRO A 164 -7.17 -5.70 -11.16
CA PRO A 164 -6.28 -5.43 -12.27
C PRO A 164 -7.03 -4.55 -13.28
N SER A 165 -6.43 -3.40 -13.60
CA SER A 165 -6.97 -2.43 -14.55
C SER A 165 -7.32 -3.11 -15.88
N GLU A 166 -8.53 -2.84 -16.41
CA GLU A 166 -9.03 -3.44 -17.65
C GLU A 166 -8.25 -3.05 -18.93
N GLU A 167 -7.15 -2.28 -18.82
CA GLU A 167 -6.36 -1.81 -19.97
C GLU A 167 -5.62 -2.91 -20.76
N CYS A 168 -5.63 -4.17 -20.31
CA CYS A 168 -4.97 -5.27 -21.01
C CYS A 168 -5.84 -6.00 -22.06
N LEU A 169 -7.06 -5.54 -22.35
CA LEU A 169 -7.96 -6.20 -23.32
C LEU A 169 -8.02 -5.54 -24.71
N SER A 170 -7.26 -4.48 -24.98
CA SER A 170 -7.34 -3.79 -26.28
C SER A 170 -6.36 -4.29 -27.34
N ASN A 171 -5.36 -5.13 -27.00
CA ASN A 171 -4.30 -5.50 -27.94
C ASN A 171 -4.45 -6.88 -28.59
N LEU A 172 -5.67 -7.40 -28.69
CA LEU A 172 -5.99 -8.51 -29.60
C LEU A 172 -6.99 -8.03 -30.64
N SER A 173 -6.49 -7.26 -31.61
CA SER A 173 -7.20 -6.94 -32.85
C SER A 173 -6.31 -7.30 -34.04
N PHE A 174 -6.68 -8.42 -34.68
CA PHE A 174 -6.32 -8.96 -36.01
C PHE A 174 -4.91 -9.52 -36.24
#